data_AF-A0A3S0V0C4-F1
#
_entry.id   AF-A0A3S0V0C4-F1
#
_cell.length_a   1.000
_cell.length_b   1.000
_cell.length_c   1.000
_cell.angle_alpha   90.00
_cell.angle_beta   90.00
_cell.angle_gamma   90.00
#
_symmetry.space_group_name_H-M   'P 1'
#
loop_
_entity.id
_entity.type
_entity.pdbx_description
1 polymer ?
#
loop_
_entity_poly.entity_id
_entity_poly.type
_entity_poly.pdbx_seq_one_letter_code
_entity_poly.pdbx_strand_id
1 'polypeptide(L)'
;MLITKLFLGFGVFVLGGFSFANPFSADNYIDLNTETEVAAKLQSPGKEIYADFCMQCHGANGKGDGKNFPPLDGSDWLKTKRNQSIAAVKFGQSGEIIVNKIKYNSSMPAMGLTDQEVADVMNYIMTSWSNKQTKIVTEKEVAGIKK
;
A
#
# COMPACT_ATOMS: atom_id res chain seq x y z
N MET A 1 38.11 31.10 -75.76
CA MET A 1 37.94 30.81 -74.31
C MET A 1 36.46 30.57 -74.07
N LEU A 2 36.14 29.50 -73.33
CA LEU A 2 34.86 29.13 -72.73
C LEU A 2 33.72 28.54 -73.59
N ILE A 3 33.74 27.22 -73.55
CA ILE A 3 32.70 26.20 -73.67
C ILE A 3 31.67 26.36 -72.54
N THR A 4 30.38 26.05 -72.77
CA THR A 4 29.40 25.40 -71.84
C THR A 4 28.03 25.38 -72.55
N LYS A 5 27.46 24.26 -73.05
CA LYS A 5 26.70 23.18 -72.37
C LYS A 5 25.84 23.74 -71.21
N LEU A 6 24.55 23.43 -71.02
CA LEU A 6 24.06 22.10 -70.63
C LEU A 6 22.55 22.22 -70.21
N PHE A 7 21.72 21.31 -70.75
CA PHE A 7 20.64 20.54 -70.10
C PHE A 7 19.25 21.14 -69.78
N LEU A 8 18.28 20.59 -70.51
CA LEU A 8 16.91 20.29 -70.07
C LEU A 8 16.94 19.43 -68.79
N GLY A 9 16.33 19.92 -67.70
CA GLY A 9 16.16 19.20 -66.46
C GLY A 9 14.68 19.05 -66.11
N PHE A 10 14.18 17.83 -66.25
CA PHE A 10 12.84 17.35 -65.86
C PHE A 10 12.71 17.45 -64.33
N GLY A 11 11.79 18.28 -63.83
CA GLY A 11 11.53 18.40 -62.39
C GLY A 11 10.78 17.18 -61.87
N VAL A 12 11.50 16.23 -61.26
CA VAL A 12 10.90 15.14 -60.48
C VAL A 12 10.47 15.72 -59.13
N PHE A 13 9.18 15.91 -58.96
CA PHE A 13 8.56 16.26 -57.68
C PHE A 13 8.59 15.01 -56.78
N VAL A 14 9.64 14.86 -55.98
CA VAL A 14 9.72 13.82 -54.95
C VAL A 14 8.77 14.22 -53.83
N LEU A 15 7.53 13.73 -53.90
CA LEU A 15 6.61 13.69 -52.76
C LEU A 15 7.16 12.66 -51.77
N GLY A 16 8.15 13.06 -50.97
CA GLY A 16 8.61 12.31 -49.83
C GLY A 16 7.47 12.20 -48.82
N GLY A 17 6.83 11.03 -48.76
CA GLY A 17 5.83 10.72 -47.75
C GLY A 17 6.49 10.72 -46.37
N PHE A 18 6.15 11.71 -45.55
CA PHE A 18 6.41 11.65 -44.12
C PHE A 18 5.47 10.59 -43.53
N SER A 19 5.98 9.37 -43.34
CA SER A 19 5.29 8.35 -42.56
C SER A 19 5.29 8.79 -41.09
N PHE A 20 4.19 9.43 -40.67
CA PHE A 20 3.90 9.63 -39.27
C PHE A 20 3.56 8.26 -38.67
N ALA A 21 4.50 7.66 -37.93
CA ALA A 21 4.21 6.48 -37.13
C ALA A 21 3.07 6.85 -36.17
N ASN A 22 1.95 6.12 -36.23
CA ASN A 22 0.85 6.33 -35.31
C ASN A 22 1.25 5.75 -33.94
N PRO A 23 1.47 6.59 -32.91
CA PRO A 23 1.86 6.08 -31.59
C PRO A 23 0.74 5.24 -30.96
N PHE A 24 -0.50 5.32 -31.46
CA PHE A 24 -1.66 4.56 -31.01
C PHE A 24 -1.92 3.26 -31.81
N SER A 25 -0.94 2.72 -32.54
CA SER A 25 -1.10 1.37 -33.12
C SER A 25 -1.25 0.34 -32.00
N ALA A 26 -2.18 -0.61 -32.16
CA ALA A 26 -2.42 -1.68 -31.19
C ALA A 26 -1.15 -2.48 -30.87
N ASP A 27 -0.24 -2.59 -31.85
CA ASP A 27 1.04 -3.28 -31.73
C ASP A 27 2.04 -2.57 -30.77
N ASN A 28 1.78 -1.33 -30.38
CA ASN A 28 2.60 -0.54 -29.46
C ASN A 28 2.19 -0.69 -27.98
N TYR A 29 1.14 -1.46 -27.68
CA TYR A 29 0.65 -1.65 -26.31
C TYR A 29 0.90 -3.07 -25.82
N ILE A 30 1.24 -3.18 -24.54
CA ILE A 30 1.37 -4.47 -23.85
C ILE A 30 -0.04 -5.08 -23.68
N ASP A 31 -0.21 -6.33 -24.07
CA ASP A 31 -1.45 -7.08 -23.87
C ASP A 31 -1.68 -7.35 -22.38
N LEU A 32 -2.58 -6.57 -21.77
CA LEU A 32 -2.98 -6.69 -20.36
C LEU A 32 -3.70 -8.02 -20.04
N ASN A 33 -4.04 -8.83 -21.06
CA ASN A 33 -4.64 -10.16 -20.89
C ASN A 33 -3.60 -11.28 -20.85
N THR A 34 -2.31 -10.97 -21.00
CA THR A 34 -1.26 -11.90 -20.59
C THR A 34 -1.25 -11.96 -19.07
N GLU A 35 -1.91 -12.97 -18.52
CA GLU A 35 -1.92 -13.35 -17.10
C GLU A 35 -0.51 -13.76 -16.63
N THR A 36 0.40 -12.80 -16.64
CA THR A 36 1.77 -12.99 -16.19
C THR A 36 1.85 -12.38 -14.80
N GLU A 37 1.44 -13.14 -13.79
CA GLU A 37 2.06 -13.13 -12.45
C GLU A 37 2.26 -11.76 -11.72
N VAL A 38 1.57 -10.67 -12.10
CA VAL A 38 1.67 -9.39 -11.38
C VAL A 38 0.70 -9.32 -10.19
N ALA A 39 -0.35 -10.15 -10.19
CA ALA A 39 -1.40 -10.11 -9.18
C ALA A 39 -1.03 -10.72 -7.81
N ALA A 40 -0.08 -11.67 -7.74
CA ALA A 40 0.21 -12.40 -6.51
C ALA A 40 1.35 -11.78 -5.66
N LYS A 41 2.03 -10.75 -6.19
CA LYS A 41 3.22 -10.13 -5.57
C LYS A 41 3.15 -8.60 -5.53
N LEU A 42 1.95 -8.05 -5.54
CA LEU A 42 1.73 -6.66 -5.14
C LEU A 42 1.79 -6.59 -3.61
N GLN A 43 2.97 -6.22 -3.12
CA GLN A 43 3.28 -5.57 -1.83
C GLN A 43 2.22 -5.73 -0.73
N SER A 44 2.59 -6.37 0.39
CA SER A 44 1.79 -6.31 1.63
C SER A 44 1.55 -4.83 2.01
N PRO A 45 0.32 -4.31 1.87
CA PRO A 45 0.02 -2.87 1.98
C PRO A 45 -0.05 -2.41 3.44
N GLY A 46 0.30 -3.27 4.40
CA GLY A 46 0.13 -3.00 5.83
C GLY A 46 0.88 -1.76 6.31
N LYS A 47 2.00 -1.42 5.68
CA LYS A 47 2.77 -0.20 5.99
C LYS A 47 2.04 1.05 5.49
N GLU A 48 1.49 1.00 4.29
CA GLU A 48 0.75 2.10 3.67
C GLU A 48 -0.57 2.33 4.43
N ILE A 49 -1.29 1.26 4.76
CA ILE A 49 -2.47 1.32 5.63
C ILE A 49 -2.10 1.92 7.00
N TYR A 50 -0.97 1.51 7.59
CA TYR A 50 -0.51 2.11 8.83
C TYR A 50 -0.28 3.62 8.68
N ALA A 51 0.33 4.04 7.58
CA ALA A 51 0.62 5.43 7.32
C ALA A 51 -0.65 6.28 7.21
N ASP A 52 -1.66 5.77 6.51
CA ASP A 52 -2.90 6.50 6.23
C ASP A 52 -3.85 6.53 7.42
N PHE A 53 -3.95 5.43 8.17
CA PHE A 53 -5.00 5.25 9.18
C PHE A 53 -4.50 5.27 10.62
N CYS A 54 -3.27 4.86 10.89
CA CYS A 54 -2.80 4.58 12.25
C CYS A 54 -1.77 5.61 12.74
N MET A 55 -0.94 6.12 11.84
CA MET A 55 0.24 6.92 12.16
C MET A 55 -0.12 8.23 12.87
N GLN A 56 -1.27 8.83 12.55
CA GLN A 56 -1.70 10.10 13.14
C GLN A 56 -1.85 10.05 14.67
N CYS A 57 -2.16 8.86 15.21
CA CYS A 57 -2.36 8.65 16.64
C CYS A 57 -1.19 7.88 17.27
N HIS A 58 -0.71 6.82 16.62
CA HIS A 58 0.34 5.95 17.17
C HIS A 58 1.77 6.38 16.77
N GLY A 59 1.90 7.36 15.88
CA GLY A 59 3.17 7.94 15.44
C GLY A 59 3.92 7.07 14.42
N ALA A 60 4.88 7.66 13.70
CA ALA A 60 5.67 6.96 12.68
C ALA A 60 6.50 5.79 13.25
N ASN A 61 6.85 5.85 14.53
CA ASN A 61 7.62 4.83 15.23
C ASN A 61 6.76 3.97 16.19
N GLY A 62 5.44 4.08 16.13
CA GLY A 62 4.54 3.27 16.95
C GLY A 62 4.61 3.56 18.46
N LYS A 63 5.21 4.66 18.90
CA LYS A 63 5.38 4.96 20.34
C LYS A 63 4.15 5.62 20.98
N GLY A 64 3.17 6.03 20.18
CA GLY A 64 2.07 6.87 20.65
C GLY A 64 2.56 8.21 21.20
N ASP A 65 1.74 8.84 22.03
CA ASP A 65 2.04 10.14 22.66
C ASP A 65 2.37 10.01 24.17
N GLY A 66 2.33 8.79 24.70
CA GLY A 66 2.59 8.48 26.11
C GLY A 66 1.48 8.87 27.09
N LYS A 67 0.37 9.46 26.62
CA LYS A 67 -0.74 9.92 27.46
C LYS A 67 -2.11 9.43 27.00
N ASN A 68 -2.41 9.59 25.72
CA ASN A 68 -3.73 9.31 25.15
C ASN A 68 -3.69 8.14 24.18
N PHE A 69 -2.60 7.99 23.42
CA PHE A 69 -2.42 6.96 22.42
C PHE A 69 -1.37 5.95 22.91
N PRO A 70 -1.75 4.69 23.13
CA PRO A 70 -0.82 3.70 23.63
C PRO A 70 0.26 3.36 22.59
N PRO A 71 1.46 2.94 23.03
CA PRO A 71 2.47 2.44 22.12
C PRO A 71 2.03 1.11 21.50
N LEU A 72 2.28 0.98 20.20
CA LEU A 72 2.24 -0.28 19.47
C LEU A 72 3.63 -0.93 19.46
N ASP A 73 4.71 -0.14 19.46
CA ASP A 73 6.08 -0.64 19.63
C ASP A 73 6.27 -1.26 21.02
N GLY A 74 6.60 -2.55 21.07
CA GLY A 74 6.87 -3.26 22.32
C GLY A 74 5.65 -3.47 23.21
N SER A 75 4.43 -3.33 22.66
CA SER A 75 3.17 -3.46 23.39
C SER A 75 2.95 -4.87 23.95
N ASP A 76 2.75 -5.01 25.26
CA ASP A 76 2.29 -6.25 25.89
C ASP A 76 0.86 -6.64 25.47
N TRP A 77 0.02 -5.65 25.17
CA TRP A 77 -1.34 -5.85 24.69
C TRP A 77 -1.36 -6.58 23.34
N LEU A 78 -0.55 -6.16 22.37
CA LEU A 78 -0.46 -6.84 21.06
C LEU A 78 -0.04 -8.31 21.17
N LYS A 79 0.77 -8.64 22.19
CA LYS A 79 1.26 -10.00 22.45
C LYS A 79 0.21 -10.87 23.13
N THR A 80 -0.51 -10.32 24.10
CA THR A 80 -1.39 -11.10 25.01
C THR A 80 -2.88 -10.99 24.67
N LYS A 81 -3.27 -9.98 23.89
CA LYS A 81 -4.65 -9.63 23.55
C LYS A 81 -4.84 -9.55 22.04
N ARG A 82 -4.34 -10.55 21.31
CA ARG A 82 -4.37 -10.59 19.83
C ARG A 82 -5.78 -10.39 19.25
N ASN A 83 -6.76 -11.17 19.72
CA ASN A 83 -8.14 -11.06 19.22
C ASN A 83 -8.74 -9.68 19.51
N GLN A 84 -8.48 -9.13 20.70
CA GLN A 84 -8.92 -7.77 21.05
C GLN A 84 -8.21 -6.70 20.21
N SER A 85 -6.94 -6.92 19.85
CA SER A 85 -6.18 -6.01 18.99
C SER A 85 -6.75 -5.98 17.57
N ILE A 86 -7.09 -7.15 17.02
CA ILE A 86 -7.78 -7.25 15.73
C ILE A 86 -9.17 -6.59 15.82
N ALA A 87 -9.93 -6.86 16.90
CA ALA A 87 -11.24 -6.24 17.12
C ALA A 87 -11.16 -4.72 17.24
N ALA A 88 -10.11 -4.18 17.86
CA ALA A 88 -9.90 -2.74 18.01
C ALA A 88 -9.74 -2.03 16.66
N VAL A 89 -9.00 -2.62 15.71
CA VAL A 89 -8.87 -2.06 14.36
C VAL A 89 -10.20 -2.16 13.60
N LYS A 90 -10.87 -3.31 13.69
CA LYS A 90 -12.08 -3.62 12.92
C LYS A 90 -13.32 -2.86 13.39
N PHE A 91 -13.49 -2.72 14.70
CA PHE A 91 -14.72 -2.18 15.31
C PHE A 91 -14.50 -0.92 16.16
N GLY A 92 -13.25 -0.47 16.29
CA GLY A 92 -12.87 0.54 17.25
C GLY A 92 -12.73 -0.02 18.66
N GLN A 93 -12.25 0.83 19.57
CA GLN A 93 -12.08 0.50 20.96
C GLN A 93 -12.35 1.74 21.83
N SER A 94 -12.96 1.51 22.98
CA SER A 94 -13.20 2.55 23.99
C SER A 94 -13.14 1.93 25.38
N GLY A 95 -12.91 2.78 26.38
CA GLY A 95 -12.83 2.37 27.77
C GLY A 95 -11.38 2.13 28.22
N GLU A 96 -11.25 1.78 29.50
CA GLU A 96 -9.95 1.69 30.14
C GLU A 96 -9.18 0.45 29.67
N ILE A 97 -7.92 0.67 29.29
CA ILE A 97 -6.93 -0.38 29.06
C ILE A 97 -5.63 -0.08 29.77
N ILE A 98 -4.84 -1.13 29.96
CA ILE A 98 -3.47 -1.03 30.47
C ILE A 98 -2.55 -1.60 29.41
N VAL A 99 -1.61 -0.77 28.95
CA VAL A 99 -0.57 -1.15 27.99
C VAL A 99 0.78 -0.79 28.62
N ASN A 100 1.66 -1.78 28.74
CA ASN A 100 2.98 -1.62 29.35
C ASN A 100 2.90 -0.97 30.74
N LYS A 101 1.92 -1.38 31.56
CA LYS A 101 1.61 -0.87 32.92
C LYS A 101 1.11 0.58 32.97
N ILE A 102 0.89 1.24 31.82
CA ILE A 102 0.31 2.58 31.74
C ILE A 102 -1.17 2.47 31.39
N LYS A 103 -1.99 3.24 32.08
CA LYS A 103 -3.44 3.30 31.89
C LYS A 103 -3.79 4.27 30.77
N TYR A 104 -4.67 3.84 29.86
CA TYR A 104 -5.25 4.65 28.79
C TYR A 104 -6.77 4.52 28.84
N ASN A 105 -7.48 5.59 28.53
CA ASN A 105 -8.95 5.61 28.50
C ASN A 105 -9.46 6.53 27.37
N SER A 106 -8.81 6.41 26.21
CA SER A 106 -9.19 7.13 24.99
C SER A 106 -10.14 6.27 24.13
N SER A 107 -10.68 6.85 23.06
CA SER A 107 -11.43 6.10 22.06
C SER A 107 -10.64 6.04 20.75
N MET A 108 -10.52 4.83 20.21
CA MET A 108 -10.05 4.55 18.85
C MET A 108 -11.29 4.26 17.99
N PRO A 109 -11.57 5.04 16.93
CA PRO A 109 -12.69 4.74 16.04
C PRO A 109 -12.42 3.46 15.24
N ALA A 110 -13.46 2.88 14.64
CA ALA A 110 -13.29 1.83 13.64
C ALA A 110 -12.63 2.43 12.39
N MET A 111 -11.66 1.73 11.79
CA MET A 111 -10.95 2.24 10.62
C MET A 111 -11.73 2.06 9.31
N GLY A 112 -12.80 1.23 9.30
CA GLY A 112 -13.60 0.96 8.10
C GLY A 112 -12.89 0.09 7.05
N LEU A 113 -11.82 -0.59 7.46
CA LEU A 113 -11.01 -1.46 6.62
C LEU A 113 -11.69 -2.81 6.38
N THR A 114 -11.39 -3.43 5.25
CA THR A 114 -11.73 -4.82 4.94
C THR A 114 -10.94 -5.80 5.81
N ASP A 115 -11.38 -7.06 5.87
CA ASP A 115 -10.73 -8.07 6.71
C ASP A 115 -9.28 -8.35 6.28
N GLN A 116 -8.99 -8.30 4.98
CA GLN A 116 -7.65 -8.45 4.45
C GLN A 116 -6.76 -7.25 4.83
N GLU A 117 -7.25 -6.01 4.67
CA GLU A 117 -6.51 -4.80 5.07
C GLU A 117 -6.21 -4.77 6.58
N VAL A 118 -7.15 -5.21 7.41
CA VAL A 118 -6.93 -5.39 8.85
C VAL A 118 -5.85 -6.43 9.10
N ALA A 119 -5.86 -7.58 8.39
CA ALA A 119 -4.81 -8.58 8.53
C ALA A 119 -3.43 -8.01 8.16
N ASP A 120 -3.36 -7.27 7.06
CA ASP A 120 -2.13 -6.66 6.55
C ASP A 120 -1.54 -5.63 7.52
N VAL A 121 -2.34 -4.66 7.99
CA VAL A 121 -1.86 -3.64 8.94
C VAL A 121 -1.46 -4.27 10.28
N MET A 122 -2.19 -5.29 10.74
CA MET A 122 -1.84 -5.99 11.97
C MET A 122 -0.52 -6.75 11.82
N ASN A 123 -0.27 -7.40 10.67
CA ASN A 123 1.00 -8.05 10.39
C ASN A 123 2.16 -7.04 10.36
N TYR A 124 1.96 -5.87 9.74
CA TYR A 124 2.96 -4.80 9.76
C TYR A 124 3.25 -4.34 11.20
N ILE A 125 2.22 -4.02 11.99
CA ILE A 125 2.37 -3.57 13.38
C ILE A 125 3.10 -4.63 14.24
N MET A 126 2.71 -5.91 14.12
CA MET A 126 3.23 -7.01 14.94
C MET A 126 4.65 -7.45 14.58
N THR A 127 5.18 -7.00 13.44
CA THR A 127 6.55 -7.29 12.98
C THR A 127 7.46 -6.06 12.93
N SER A 128 6.89 -4.87 13.06
CA SER A 128 7.62 -3.60 13.04
C SER A 128 8.30 -3.28 14.38
N TRP A 129 9.31 -2.39 14.31
CA TRP A 129 10.01 -1.85 15.48
C TRP A 129 10.60 -2.95 16.38
N SER A 130 10.35 -2.91 17.69
CA SER A 130 10.78 -3.97 18.62
C SER A 130 9.86 -5.19 18.61
N ASN A 131 8.73 -5.16 17.90
CA ASN A 131 7.84 -6.32 17.77
C ASN A 131 8.51 -7.40 16.89
N LYS A 132 8.26 -8.67 17.24
CA LYS A 132 8.90 -9.85 16.65
C LYS A 132 7.93 -11.02 16.53
N GLN A 133 6.63 -10.74 16.45
CA GLN A 133 5.63 -11.80 16.38
C GLN A 133 5.72 -12.48 15.02
N THR A 134 5.85 -13.81 15.00
CA THR A 134 6.00 -14.60 13.77
C THR A 134 4.68 -15.20 13.30
N LYS A 135 3.66 -15.23 14.17
CA LYS A 135 2.33 -15.75 13.82
C LYS A 135 1.57 -14.73 12.98
N ILE A 136 1.48 -15.02 11.68
CA ILE A 136 0.72 -14.24 10.70
C ILE A 136 -0.76 -14.15 11.09
N VAL A 137 -1.31 -12.94 11.04
CA VAL A 137 -2.75 -12.66 11.04
C VAL A 137 -3.28 -12.96 9.64
N THR A 138 -4.28 -13.82 9.54
CA THR A 138 -4.91 -14.17 8.26
C THR A 138 -6.25 -13.46 8.12
N GLU A 139 -6.68 -13.17 6.89
CA GLU A 139 -8.03 -12.66 6.63
C GLU A 139 -9.11 -13.52 7.30
N LYS A 140 -8.97 -14.85 7.21
CA LYS A 140 -9.88 -15.80 7.86
C LYS A 140 -9.96 -15.62 9.38
N GLU A 141 -8.82 -15.34 10.03
CA GLU A 141 -8.79 -15.04 11.46
C GLU A 141 -9.56 -13.75 11.76
N VAL A 142 -9.34 -12.70 10.96
CA VAL A 142 -10.03 -11.41 11.09
C VAL A 142 -11.54 -11.53 10.84
N ALA A 143 -11.94 -12.27 9.81
CA ALA A 143 -13.34 -12.55 9.49
C ALA A 143 -14.08 -13.28 10.62
N GLY A 144 -13.35 -14.10 11.40
CA GLY A 144 -13.88 -14.79 12.57
C GLY A 144 -14.11 -13.90 13.80
N ILE A 145 -13.53 -12.69 13.83
CA ILE A 145 -13.70 -11.75 14.95
C ILE A 145 -15.05 -11.06 14.86
N LYS A 146 -15.84 -11.19 15.93
CA LYS A 146 -17.17 -10.60 16.09
C LYS A 146 -17.17 -9.58 17.22
N LYS A 147 -18.10 -8.63 17.16
CA LYS A 147 -18.33 -7.60 18.17
C LYS A 147 -18.91 -8.19 19.45
#